data_AF-A0A7W1I7H3-F1
#
_entry.id   AF-A0A7W1I7H3-F1
#
_cell.length_a   1.000
_cell.length_b   1.000
_cell.length_c   1.000
_cell.angle_alpha   90.00
_cell.angle_beta   90.00
_cell.angle_gamma   90.00
#
_symmetry.space_group_name_H-M   'P 1'
#
loop_
_entity.id
_entity.type
_entity.pdbx_description
1 polymer ?
#
loop_
_entity_poly.entity_id
_entity_poly.type
_entity_poly.pdbx_seq_one_letter_code
_entity_poly.pdbx_strand_id
1 'polypeptide(L)'
;MRYAYLFGPVAITVEACTCPEGDLEAGARLEIRRARPRPGNRDGNEGFEVLSVGEGGIWRADLLVVVDPPTGEPRHHHHPRFESGDVGDRVFDPGLTADPSGWTVAKLADLRSLFIECGADDLVNAIDYDEVTRALPAIRAAIDACAVARP
;
A
#
# COMPACT_ATOMS: atom_id res chain seq x y z
N MET A 1 2.95 10.11 -9.66
CA MET A 1 1.63 9.54 -10.01
C MET A 1 1.06 8.88 -8.76
N ARG A 2 -0.25 9.00 -8.48
CA ARG A 2 -0.87 8.45 -7.26
C ARG A 2 -2.31 7.99 -7.52
N TYR A 3 -2.67 6.86 -6.94
CA TYR A 3 -3.97 6.21 -7.00
C TYR A 3 -4.46 5.90 -5.59
N ALA A 4 -5.79 5.86 -5.41
CA ALA A 4 -6.42 5.43 -4.17
C ALA A 4 -7.69 4.64 -4.50
N TYR A 5 -7.84 3.49 -3.84
CA TYR A 5 -9.01 2.61 -3.91
C TYR A 5 -9.62 2.56 -2.51
N LEU A 6 -10.91 2.85 -2.39
CA LEU A 6 -11.61 2.94 -1.11
C LEU A 6 -12.62 1.80 -0.99
N PHE A 7 -12.55 1.07 0.11
CA PHE A 7 -13.45 -0.03 0.47
C PHE A 7 -13.93 0.23 1.90
N GLY A 8 -15.05 0.93 2.05
CA GLY A 8 -15.56 1.35 3.37
C GLY A 8 -14.49 2.11 4.18
N PRO A 9 -14.11 1.63 5.38
CA PRO A 9 -13.09 2.28 6.22
C PRO A 9 -11.64 1.94 5.83
N VAL A 10 -11.40 1.33 4.67
CA VAL A 10 -10.06 0.93 4.20
C VAL A 10 -9.73 1.61 2.89
N ALA A 11 -8.53 2.17 2.80
CA ALA A 11 -7.94 2.68 1.58
C ALA A 11 -6.71 1.85 1.21
N ILE A 12 -6.62 1.46 -0.06
CA ILE A 12 -5.40 0.97 -0.69
C ILE A 12 -4.86 2.10 -1.56
N THR A 13 -3.70 2.64 -1.21
CA THR A 13 -3.06 3.72 -1.99
C THR A 13 -1.85 3.19 -2.72
N VAL A 14 -1.66 3.62 -3.97
CA VAL A 14 -0.49 3.28 -4.77
C VAL A 14 0.13 4.56 -5.30
N GLU A 15 1.42 4.75 -5.11
CA GLU A 15 2.12 5.94 -5.57
C GLU A 15 3.50 5.63 -6.16
N ALA A 16 3.92 6.46 -7.11
CA ALA A 16 5.31 6.52 -7.52
C ALA A 16 6.08 7.31 -6.47
N CYS A 17 7.16 6.75 -5.92
CA CYS A 17 7.94 7.38 -4.87
C CYS A 17 9.45 7.26 -5.13
N THR A 18 10.20 8.14 -4.46
CA THR A 18 11.66 8.09 -4.33
C THR A 18 12.03 8.03 -2.86
N CYS A 19 13.08 7.27 -2.54
CA CYS A 19 13.69 7.24 -1.21
C CYS A 19 15.16 7.70 -1.37
N PRO A 20 15.53 8.88 -0.84
CA PRO A 20 16.87 9.45 -1.00
C PRO A 20 17.88 8.97 0.07
N GLU A 21 17.55 7.96 0.86
CA GLU A 21 18.43 7.47 1.93
C GLU A 21 19.49 6.52 1.38
N GLY A 22 20.73 7.00 1.23
CA GLY A 22 21.82 6.20 0.64
C GLY A 22 21.84 6.36 -0.88
N ASP A 23 21.84 5.23 -1.61
CA ASP A 23 21.60 5.27 -3.06
C ASP A 23 20.18 5.76 -3.34
N LEU A 24 19.97 6.49 -4.44
CA LEU A 24 18.62 6.94 -4.78
C LEU A 24 17.80 5.74 -5.25
N GLU A 25 16.73 5.44 -4.52
CA GLU A 25 15.79 4.38 -4.85
C GLU A 25 14.49 4.98 -5.40
N ALA A 26 13.89 4.33 -6.40
CA ALA A 26 12.59 4.74 -6.91
C ALA A 26 11.74 3.53 -7.33
N GLY A 27 10.42 3.68 -7.22
CA GLY A 27 9.49 2.62 -7.62
C GLY A 27 8.05 2.91 -7.26
N ALA A 28 7.31 1.84 -6.98
CA ALA A 28 5.94 1.92 -6.50
C ALA A 28 5.89 1.67 -4.98
N ARG A 29 5.12 2.48 -4.26
CA ARG A 29 4.74 2.25 -2.88
C ARG A 29 3.25 1.95 -2.82
N LEU A 30 2.91 0.83 -2.18
CA LEU A 30 1.53 0.48 -1.86
C LEU A 30 1.32 0.55 -0.36
N GLU A 31 0.27 1.23 0.10
CA GLU A 31 -0.10 1.28 1.51
C GLU A 31 -1.56 0.86 1.71
N ILE A 32 -1.83 0.16 2.81
CA ILE A 32 -3.17 -0.11 3.31
C ILE A 32 -3.36 0.77 4.55
N ARG A 33 -4.37 1.63 4.50
CA ARG A 33 -4.61 2.66 5.50
C ARG A 33 -6.08 2.74 5.86
N ARG A 34 -6.38 3.14 7.08
CA ARG A 34 -7.73 3.47 7.51
C ARG A 34 -8.21 4.72 6.78
N ALA A 35 -9.47 4.71 6.41
CA ALA A 35 -10.19 5.83 5.86
C ALA A 35 -11.46 6.10 6.67
N ARG A 36 -11.92 7.35 6.69
CA ARG A 36 -13.17 7.72 7.35
C ARG A 36 -13.95 8.73 6.52
N PRO A 37 -15.28 8.79 6.67
CA PRO A 37 -16.05 9.93 6.20
C PRO A 37 -15.48 11.23 6.79
N ARG A 38 -15.28 12.24 5.94
CA ARG A 38 -14.78 13.54 6.36
C ARG A 38 -15.89 14.29 7.11
N PRO A 39 -15.68 14.64 8.39
CA PRO A 39 -16.70 15.31 9.19
C PRO A 39 -17.00 16.72 8.67
N GLY A 40 -18.19 17.23 8.99
CA GLY A 40 -18.57 18.63 8.76
C GLY A 40 -19.11 18.95 7.36
N ASN A 41 -19.30 17.94 6.51
CA ASN A 41 -20.04 18.09 5.25
C ASN A 41 -21.54 17.87 5.47
N ARG A 42 -22.37 18.41 4.58
CA ARG A 42 -23.80 18.09 4.56
C ARG A 42 -23.98 16.63 4.16
N ASP A 43 -25.03 15.99 4.66
CA ASP A 43 -25.42 14.64 4.27
C ASP A 43 -25.49 14.51 2.74
N GLY A 44 -24.88 13.45 2.18
CA GLY A 44 -24.78 13.23 0.74
C GLY A 44 -23.65 13.99 0.04
N ASN A 45 -22.91 14.85 0.76
CA ASN A 45 -21.67 15.48 0.30
C ASN A 45 -20.46 14.99 1.11
N GLU A 46 -20.56 13.83 1.78
CA GLU A 46 -19.43 13.30 2.53
C GLU A 46 -18.30 12.88 1.58
N GLY A 47 -17.14 13.50 1.73
CA GLY A 47 -15.90 12.96 1.19
C GLY A 47 -15.31 11.90 2.11
N PHE A 48 -14.27 11.20 1.65
CA PHE A 48 -13.45 10.34 2.51
C PHE A 48 -12.08 10.97 2.76
N GLU A 49 -11.56 10.77 3.96
CA GLU A 49 -10.21 11.11 4.36
C GLU A 49 -9.43 9.82 4.59
N VAL A 50 -8.27 9.67 3.92
CA VAL A 50 -7.31 8.60 4.19
C VAL A 50 -6.38 9.05 5.31
N LEU A 51 -6.42 8.38 6.46
CA LEU A 51 -5.66 8.76 7.66
C LEU A 51 -4.16 8.60 7.45
N SER A 52 -3.33 9.41 8.13
CA SER A 52 -1.87 9.33 8.09
C SER A 52 -1.33 7.92 8.40
N VAL A 53 -0.10 7.59 7.95
CA VAL A 53 0.56 6.32 8.29
C VAL A 53 0.58 6.11 9.81
N GLY A 54 0.95 7.14 10.58
CA GLY A 54 1.01 7.04 12.05
C GLY A 54 -0.33 6.95 12.76
N GLU A 55 -1.43 7.41 12.14
CA GLU A 55 -2.78 7.35 12.73
C GLU A 55 -3.56 6.11 12.29
N GLY A 56 -3.37 5.66 11.05
CA GLY A 56 -4.25 4.65 10.46
C GLY A 56 -3.57 3.71 9.49
N GLY A 57 -2.24 3.70 9.40
CA GLY A 57 -1.56 2.75 8.54
C GLY A 57 -1.58 1.33 9.11
N ILE A 58 -1.72 0.36 8.22
CA ILE A 58 -1.91 -1.06 8.55
C ILE A 58 -0.78 -1.88 7.95
N TRP A 59 -0.44 -1.62 6.69
CA TRP A 59 0.54 -2.39 5.93
C TRP A 59 1.13 -1.55 4.80
N ARG A 60 2.38 -1.83 4.42
CA ARG A 60 3.00 -1.21 3.23
C ARG A 60 3.92 -2.17 2.50
N ALA A 61 3.95 -2.07 1.18
CA ALA A 61 5.00 -2.65 0.35
C ALA A 61 5.70 -1.57 -0.47
N ASP A 62 7.03 -1.63 -0.50
CA ASP A 62 7.92 -0.77 -1.24
C ASP A 62 8.57 -1.57 -2.36
N LEU A 63 8.16 -1.32 -3.60
CA LEU A 63 8.62 -2.02 -4.79
C LEU A 63 9.65 -1.16 -5.50
N LEU A 64 10.79 -0.96 -4.84
CA LEU A 64 11.83 -0.01 -5.27
C LEU A 64 13.00 -0.70 -5.96
N VAL A 65 13.69 0.05 -6.81
CA VAL A 65 15.01 -0.30 -7.34
C VAL A 65 15.96 0.89 -7.20
N VAL A 66 17.25 0.62 -7.21
CA VAL A 66 18.26 1.69 -7.24
C VAL A 66 18.30 2.36 -8.62
N VAL A 67 18.15 3.68 -8.64
CA VAL A 67 18.14 4.53 -9.85
C VAL A 67 19.31 5.51 -9.93
N ASP A 68 19.97 5.83 -8.81
CA ASP A 68 21.24 6.56 -8.81
C ASP A 68 22.19 6.01 -7.73
N PRO A 69 23.26 5.29 -8.10
CA PRO A 69 23.64 4.92 -9.47
C PRO A 69 22.59 3.98 -10.12
N PRO A 70 22.39 4.00 -11.45
CA PRO A 70 21.29 3.26 -12.10
C PRO A 70 21.60 1.76 -12.26
N THR A 71 21.82 1.05 -11.16
CA THR A 71 22.12 -0.38 -11.15
C THR A 71 20.87 -1.24 -11.37
N GLY A 72 19.68 -0.69 -11.07
CA GLY A 72 18.43 -1.44 -11.09
C GLY A 72 18.36 -2.53 -10.02
N GLU A 73 19.26 -2.51 -9.03
CA GLU A 73 19.26 -3.49 -7.94
C GLU A 73 17.91 -3.42 -7.18
N PRO A 74 17.22 -4.55 -6.99
CA PRO A 74 15.93 -4.56 -6.30
C PRO A 74 16.12 -4.27 -4.81
N ARG A 75 15.30 -3.35 -4.29
CA ARG A 75 15.23 -2.96 -2.87
C ARG A 75 13.85 -3.26 -2.29
N HIS A 76 13.20 -4.29 -2.83
CA HIS A 76 11.83 -4.62 -2.49
C HIS A 76 11.70 -5.11 -1.04
N HIS A 77 10.77 -4.52 -0.30
CA HIS A 77 10.48 -4.92 1.07
C HIS A 77 9.03 -4.58 1.43
N HIS A 78 8.56 -5.09 2.57
CA HIS A 78 7.27 -4.72 3.12
C HIS A 78 7.36 -4.49 4.62
N HIS A 79 6.35 -3.80 5.13
CA HIS A 79 6.21 -3.38 6.50
C HIS A 79 4.91 -3.98 7.06
N PRO A 80 5.00 -5.05 7.86
CA PRO A 80 3.82 -5.77 8.34
C PRO A 80 3.12 -5.05 9.49
N ARG A 81 3.78 -4.12 10.19
CA ARG A 81 3.20 -3.38 11.32
C ARG A 81 3.78 -1.99 11.38
N PHE A 82 2.94 -1.01 11.69
CA PHE A 82 3.36 0.34 11.99
C PHE A 82 3.30 0.54 13.49
N GLU A 83 4.37 1.10 14.04
CA GLU A 83 4.52 1.27 15.49
C GLU A 83 5.01 2.68 15.77
N SER A 84 4.46 3.31 16.82
CA SER A 84 4.92 4.60 17.33
C SER A 84 4.97 5.76 16.31
N GLY A 85 4.11 5.73 15.29
CA GLY A 85 4.08 6.74 14.24
C GLY A 85 5.10 6.52 13.12
N ASP A 86 5.82 5.40 13.15
CA ASP A 86 6.76 4.98 12.11
C ASP A 86 6.25 3.72 11.39
N VAL A 87 6.84 3.43 10.25
CA VAL A 87 6.48 2.35 9.33
C VAL A 87 7.00 0.99 9.80
N GLY A 88 7.75 0.95 10.89
CA GLY A 88 8.27 -0.28 11.50
C GLY A 88 9.34 -0.98 10.65
N ASP A 89 9.58 -2.25 10.96
CA ASP A 89 10.66 -3.04 10.38
C ASP A 89 10.47 -3.31 8.88
N ARG A 90 11.61 -3.32 8.15
CA ARG A 90 11.68 -3.78 6.77
C ARG A 90 11.78 -5.30 6.76
N VAL A 91 10.81 -5.96 6.15
CA VAL A 91 10.83 -7.42 5.96
C VAL A 91 11.01 -7.73 4.47
N PHE A 92 12.02 -8.55 4.18
CA PHE A 92 12.37 -8.99 2.83
C PHE A 92 11.81 -10.39 2.57
N ASP A 93 11.21 -10.57 1.41
CA ASP A 93 10.61 -11.83 0.98
C ASP A 93 11.13 -12.20 -0.43
N PRO A 94 11.70 -13.41 -0.63
CA PRO A 94 12.20 -13.81 -1.94
C PRO A 94 11.13 -13.82 -3.03
N GLY A 95 9.87 -14.13 -2.70
CA GLY A 95 8.74 -14.05 -3.61
C GLY A 95 8.40 -12.62 -4.00
N LEU A 96 8.51 -11.67 -3.06
CA LEU A 96 8.37 -10.24 -3.36
C LEU A 96 9.48 -9.78 -4.32
N THR A 97 10.71 -10.27 -4.16
CA THR A 97 11.79 -9.92 -5.10
C THR A 97 11.60 -10.56 -6.49
N ALA A 98 11.05 -11.77 -6.54
CA ALA A 98 10.87 -12.51 -7.80
C ALA A 98 9.71 -11.98 -8.67
N ASP A 99 8.59 -11.58 -8.06
CA ASP A 99 7.43 -10.99 -8.74
C ASP A 99 6.78 -9.92 -7.85
N PRO A 100 7.32 -8.68 -7.83
CA PRO A 100 6.89 -7.65 -6.88
C PRO A 100 5.40 -7.32 -6.96
N SER A 101 4.90 -7.10 -8.18
CA SER A 101 3.49 -6.78 -8.42
C SER A 101 2.58 -7.98 -8.15
N GLY A 102 2.94 -9.18 -8.62
CA GLY A 102 2.13 -10.38 -8.40
C GLY A 102 2.08 -10.79 -6.93
N TRP A 103 3.21 -10.74 -6.23
CA TRP A 103 3.29 -11.02 -4.79
C TRP A 103 2.44 -10.03 -3.98
N THR A 104 2.52 -8.74 -4.31
CA THR A 104 1.73 -7.71 -3.62
C THR A 104 0.23 -7.93 -3.84
N VAL A 105 -0.19 -8.25 -5.06
CA VAL A 105 -1.59 -8.56 -5.37
C VAL A 105 -2.05 -9.84 -4.67
N ALA A 106 -1.19 -10.86 -4.54
CA ALA A 106 -1.50 -12.07 -3.79
C ALA A 106 -1.75 -11.78 -2.30
N LYS A 107 -0.99 -10.87 -1.69
CA LYS A 107 -1.26 -10.39 -0.32
C LYS A 107 -2.61 -9.68 -0.21
N LEU A 108 -2.98 -8.86 -1.20
CA LEU A 108 -4.28 -8.18 -1.23
C LEU A 108 -5.45 -9.14 -1.52
N ALA A 109 -5.22 -10.24 -2.22
CA ALA A 109 -6.24 -11.27 -2.44
C ALA A 109 -6.62 -12.00 -1.14
N ASP A 110 -5.69 -12.08 -0.18
CA ASP A 110 -5.92 -12.60 1.17
C ASP A 110 -5.90 -11.49 2.24
N LEU A 111 -6.59 -10.39 1.94
CA LEU A 111 -6.61 -9.20 2.78
C LEU A 111 -7.16 -9.48 4.20
N ARG A 112 -8.04 -10.49 4.34
CA ARG A 112 -8.56 -10.92 5.63
C ARG A 112 -7.45 -11.40 6.55
N SER A 113 -6.62 -12.32 6.07
CA SER A 113 -5.49 -12.84 6.85
C SER A 113 -4.46 -11.75 7.12
N LEU A 114 -4.23 -10.88 6.13
CA LEU A 114 -3.32 -9.74 6.28
C LEU A 114 -3.76 -8.79 7.41
N PHE A 115 -5.05 -8.46 7.52
CA PHE A 115 -5.53 -7.65 8.65
C PHE A 115 -5.24 -8.28 10.00
N ILE A 116 -5.43 -9.59 10.14
CA ILE A 116 -5.17 -10.32 11.40
C ILE A 116 -3.67 -10.29 11.72
N GLU A 117 -2.81 -10.54 10.73
CA GLU A 117 -1.34 -10.50 10.91
C GLU A 117 -0.84 -9.12 11.38
N CYS A 118 -1.46 -8.06 10.84
CA CYS A 118 -1.18 -6.67 11.16
C CYS A 118 -1.86 -6.16 12.45
N GLY A 119 -2.72 -6.95 13.09
CA GLY A 119 -3.46 -6.55 14.31
C GLY A 119 -4.62 -5.57 14.05
N ALA A 120 -5.18 -5.60 12.85
CA ALA A 120 -6.31 -4.78 12.40
C ALA A 120 -7.62 -5.60 12.32
N ASP A 121 -7.83 -6.50 13.27
CA ASP A 121 -8.94 -7.46 13.34
C ASP A 121 -10.32 -6.80 13.25
N ASP A 122 -10.45 -5.56 13.71
CA ASP A 122 -11.69 -4.78 13.65
C ASP A 122 -12.15 -4.49 12.21
N LEU A 123 -11.25 -4.52 11.23
CA LEU A 123 -11.55 -4.29 9.81
C LEU A 123 -11.99 -5.55 9.06
N VAL A 124 -11.80 -6.74 9.66
CA VAL A 124 -12.03 -8.03 9.00
C VAL A 124 -13.45 -8.19 8.47
N ASN A 125 -14.44 -7.57 9.10
CA ASN A 125 -15.85 -7.62 8.67
C ASN A 125 -16.37 -6.25 8.22
N ALA A 126 -15.48 -5.29 7.97
CA ALA A 126 -15.84 -3.91 7.65
C ALA A 126 -15.83 -3.57 6.15
N ILE A 127 -15.46 -4.52 5.29
CA ILE A 127 -15.32 -4.34 3.84
C ILE A 127 -15.95 -5.48 3.03
N ASP A 128 -16.29 -5.19 1.77
CA ASP A 128 -16.69 -6.18 0.77
C ASP A 128 -15.45 -6.73 0.05
N TYR A 129 -15.10 -8.00 0.33
CA TYR A 129 -13.94 -8.66 -0.29
C TYR A 129 -14.14 -9.00 -1.77
N ASP A 130 -15.38 -9.15 -2.23
CA ASP A 130 -15.64 -9.37 -3.65
C ASP A 130 -15.38 -8.07 -4.43
N GLU A 131 -15.65 -6.91 -3.82
CA GLU A 131 -15.28 -5.60 -4.38
C GLU A 131 -13.77 -5.44 -4.49
N VAL A 132 -13.03 -5.78 -3.43
CA VAL A 132 -11.56 -5.80 -3.45
C VAL A 132 -11.05 -6.72 -4.57
N THR A 133 -11.58 -7.94 -4.66
CA THR A 133 -11.20 -8.92 -5.69
C THR A 133 -11.40 -8.38 -7.10
N ARG A 134 -12.54 -7.74 -7.37
CA ARG A 134 -12.81 -7.09 -8.66
C ARG A 134 -11.85 -5.95 -8.97
N ALA A 135 -11.34 -5.26 -7.94
CA ALA A 135 -10.42 -4.14 -8.10
C ALA A 135 -8.94 -4.57 -8.26
N LEU A 136 -8.56 -5.80 -7.90
CA LEU A 136 -7.17 -6.27 -7.96
C LEU A 136 -6.47 -6.04 -9.32
N PRO A 137 -7.11 -6.29 -10.49
CA PRO A 137 -6.47 -6.01 -11.77
C PRO A 137 -6.14 -4.53 -11.96
N ALA A 138 -7.01 -3.63 -11.49
CA ALA A 138 -6.77 -2.19 -11.57
C ALA A 138 -5.66 -1.76 -10.61
N ILE A 139 -5.63 -2.32 -9.39
CA ILE A 139 -4.56 -2.07 -8.42
C ILE A 139 -3.20 -2.53 -8.98
N ARG A 140 -3.15 -3.72 -9.60
CA ARG A 140 -1.93 -4.21 -10.27
C ARG A 140 -1.45 -3.25 -11.35
N ALA A 141 -2.36 -2.78 -12.20
CA ALA A 141 -2.03 -1.82 -13.25
C ALA A 141 -1.51 -0.49 -12.67
N ALA A 142 -2.05 -0.02 -11.54
CA ALA A 142 -1.53 1.15 -10.84
C ALA A 142 -0.12 0.92 -10.27
N ILE A 143 0.15 -0.26 -9.70
CA ILE A 143 1.49 -0.64 -9.24
C ILE A 143 2.48 -0.59 -10.40
N ASP A 144 2.16 -1.28 -11.50
CA ASP A 144 3.03 -1.35 -12.68
C ASP A 144 3.26 0.04 -13.29
N ALA A 145 2.22 0.87 -13.38
CA ALA A 145 2.33 2.25 -13.86
C ALA A 145 3.22 3.11 -12.96
N CYS A 146 3.06 3.02 -11.64
CA CYS A 146 3.89 3.74 -10.68
C CYS A 146 5.36 3.26 -10.68
N ALA A 147 5.59 1.96 -10.86
CA ALA A 147 6.92 1.37 -10.95
C ALA A 147 7.68 1.81 -12.21
N VAL A 148 6.97 2.16 -13.28
CA VAL A 148 7.57 2.75 -14.49
C VAL A 148 7.72 4.27 -14.39
N ALA A 149 6.71 4.95 -13.84
CA ALA A 149 6.66 6.41 -13.69
C ALA A 149 7.55 6.96 -12.55
N ARG A 150 8.61 6.23 -12.18
CA ARG A 150 9.62 6.61 -11.19
C ARG A 150 10.07 8.07 -11.44
N PRO A 151 10.05 8.94 -10.42
CA PRO A 151 10.43 10.36 -10.55
C PRO A 151 11.80 10.58 -11.17
#